data_AF-A0A1B1AZI7-F1
#
_entry.id   AF-A0A1B1AZI7-F1
#
_cell.length_a   1.000
_cell.length_b   1.000
_cell.length_c   1.000
_cell.angle_alpha   90.00
_cell.angle_beta   90.00
_cell.angle_gamma   90.00
#
_symmetry.space_group_name_H-M   'P 1'
#
loop_
_entity.id
_entity.type
_entity.pdbx_description
1 polymer ?
#
loop_
_entity_poly.entity_id
_entity_poly.type
_entity_poly.pdbx_seq_one_letter_code
_entity_poly.pdbx_strand_id
1 'polypeptide(L)'
;MGYTALHAGWGRLDASLDDLGCGRSWADIHRVKGLELACPECRGKVFARVSPHRARHFYHQVRPRDCALANESPEHHLLKLELATAARAAGFRAELEVGNEARTWRADVLVFDRRDRPFMALEAQLSPMTPQEAQGRTDRYAADGVAVCWIAVEKRPWERGVPSLRVAPPRSRGDAWTVRHGMARYTWAAPHTLKTKAAWTHVSCSLVDAIRWILQERVHAHAGPDATVWWTARSYVQLAVVRARLEADAEAVLQAAAAEQRRQAADMRAASAERRRRAAEDRRQAAEEQAREERAEQERLSAFFEHAGMDAALWPAFMHMVRSTSGKAVECGAQSPAHGNGLLLYSRPCKDSAFQLAGVVCPDPSALARWPADLTILVPGRAWLSRIEEAARSPLKVAVLNPVTKRCAYERVGPGLRR
;
A
#
# COMPACT_ATOMS: atom_id res chain seq x y z
N MET A 1 -56.49 -11.35 -10.02
CA MET A 1 -56.86 -12.74 -9.64
C MET A 1 -56.43 -12.86 -8.17
N GLY A 2 -56.75 -13.89 -7.42
CA GLY A 2 -56.27 -13.98 -6.03
C GLY A 2 -56.53 -15.35 -5.45
N TYR A 3 -55.68 -15.82 -4.55
CA TYR A 3 -55.86 -17.14 -3.93
C TYR A 3 -56.57 -17.07 -2.58
N THR A 4 -56.77 -15.87 -2.03
CA THR A 4 -57.38 -15.71 -0.72
C THR A 4 -58.65 -14.88 -0.75
N ALA A 5 -59.59 -15.22 0.13
CA ALA A 5 -60.83 -14.51 0.35
C ALA A 5 -61.23 -14.54 1.83
N LEU A 6 -62.17 -13.71 2.22
CA LEU A 6 -62.77 -13.71 3.54
C LEU A 6 -64.23 -14.14 3.46
N HIS A 7 -64.61 -15.05 4.34
CA HIS A 7 -66.00 -15.43 4.61
C HIS A 7 -66.36 -15.00 6.03
N ALA A 8 -67.56 -14.45 6.22
CA ALA A 8 -67.96 -13.86 7.51
C ALA A 8 -67.90 -14.86 8.68
N GLY A 9 -68.31 -16.12 8.45
CA GLY A 9 -68.34 -17.14 9.50
C GLY A 9 -67.14 -18.09 9.53
N TRP A 10 -66.36 -18.19 8.45
CA TRP A 10 -65.23 -19.14 8.35
C TRP A 10 -63.88 -18.44 8.42
N GLY A 11 -63.88 -17.11 8.39
CA GLY A 11 -62.66 -16.32 8.34
C GLY A 11 -61.99 -16.40 6.98
N ARG A 12 -60.67 -16.57 6.99
CA ARG A 12 -59.84 -16.54 5.78
C ARG A 12 -59.90 -17.87 5.05
N LEU A 13 -60.02 -17.82 3.73
CA LEU A 13 -60.01 -18.96 2.82
C LEU A 13 -58.77 -18.90 1.93
N ASP A 14 -58.15 -20.04 1.66
CA ASP A 14 -57.02 -20.20 0.74
C ASP A 14 -57.34 -21.24 -0.35
N ALA A 15 -57.60 -20.77 -1.58
CA ALA A 15 -57.91 -21.59 -2.74
C ALA A 15 -56.77 -22.51 -3.21
N SER A 16 -55.55 -22.29 -2.72
CA SER A 16 -54.40 -23.17 -2.99
C SER A 16 -54.41 -24.44 -2.13
N LEU A 17 -55.21 -24.48 -1.06
CA LEU A 17 -55.41 -25.63 -0.19
C LEU A 17 -56.70 -26.38 -0.55
N ASP A 18 -56.71 -27.70 -0.35
CA ASP A 18 -57.89 -28.52 -0.65
C ASP A 18 -59.04 -28.30 0.32
N ASP A 19 -58.70 -27.99 1.57
CA ASP A 19 -59.63 -27.71 2.68
C ASP A 19 -59.84 -26.20 2.94
N LEU A 20 -59.41 -25.36 1.99
CA LEU A 20 -59.44 -23.90 2.05
C LEU A 20 -58.72 -23.29 3.27
N GLY A 21 -57.93 -24.07 4.02
CA GLY A 21 -57.33 -23.67 5.28
C GLY A 21 -58.31 -23.60 6.46
N CYS A 22 -59.55 -24.07 6.30
CA CYS A 22 -60.58 -24.03 7.35
C CYS A 22 -61.46 -25.29 7.41
N GLY A 23 -60.98 -26.41 6.83
CA GLY A 23 -61.73 -27.68 6.79
C GLY A 23 -62.90 -27.71 5.81
N ARG A 24 -63.01 -26.71 4.91
CA ARG A 24 -64.10 -26.60 3.91
C ARG A 24 -63.62 -26.99 2.54
N SER A 25 -64.48 -27.62 1.75
CA SER A 25 -64.13 -28.01 0.38
C SER A 25 -64.34 -26.86 -0.60
N TRP A 26 -63.68 -26.91 -1.76
CA TRP A 26 -63.95 -25.97 -2.86
C TRP A 26 -65.43 -25.97 -3.31
N ALA A 27 -66.13 -27.11 -3.18
CA ALA A 27 -67.54 -27.22 -3.53
C ALA A 27 -68.46 -26.38 -2.62
N ASP A 28 -68.02 -26.08 -1.39
CA ASP A 28 -68.77 -25.26 -0.43
C ASP A 28 -68.80 -23.77 -0.83
N ILE A 29 -67.94 -23.36 -1.78
CA ILE A 29 -67.82 -21.96 -2.20
C ILE A 29 -68.02 -21.73 -3.70
N HIS A 30 -67.78 -22.75 -4.52
CA HIS A 30 -67.81 -22.61 -5.96
C HIS A 30 -69.21 -22.78 -6.52
N ARG A 31 -69.76 -21.70 -7.11
CA ARG A 31 -71.11 -21.64 -7.69
C ARG A 31 -72.24 -21.85 -6.67
N VAL A 32 -71.98 -21.57 -5.39
CA VAL A 32 -73.00 -21.58 -4.34
C VAL A 32 -73.78 -20.26 -4.35
N LYS A 33 -75.10 -20.34 -4.48
CA LYS A 33 -75.97 -19.15 -4.48
C LYS A 33 -76.05 -18.53 -3.09
N GLY A 34 -76.04 -17.20 -3.02
CA GLY A 34 -76.19 -16.45 -1.76
C GLY A 34 -74.92 -16.40 -0.90
N LEU A 35 -73.85 -17.12 -1.25
CA LEU A 35 -72.59 -17.04 -0.53
C LEU A 35 -71.89 -15.70 -0.78
N GLU A 36 -71.44 -15.08 0.30
CA GLU A 36 -70.70 -13.81 0.25
C GLU A 36 -69.24 -14.01 0.63
N LEU A 37 -68.37 -13.65 -0.31
CA LEU A 37 -66.93 -13.64 -0.14
C LEU A 37 -66.39 -12.24 -0.37
N ALA A 38 -65.45 -11.82 0.45
CA ALA A 38 -64.84 -10.50 0.40
C ALA A 38 -63.33 -10.58 0.12
N CYS A 39 -62.81 -9.61 -0.63
CA CYS A 39 -61.38 -9.42 -0.83
C CYS A 39 -60.70 -9.09 0.52
N PRO A 40 -59.58 -9.73 0.88
CA PRO A 40 -58.88 -9.42 2.13
C PRO A 40 -58.40 -7.97 2.24
N GLU A 41 -58.12 -7.33 1.11
CA GLU A 41 -57.60 -5.97 1.04
C GLU A 41 -58.73 -4.91 0.99
N CYS A 42 -59.47 -4.85 -0.12
CA CYS A 42 -60.48 -3.79 -0.31
C CYS A 42 -61.85 -4.13 0.29
N ARG A 43 -62.04 -5.35 0.82
CA ARG A 43 -63.33 -5.88 1.31
C ARG A 43 -64.45 -5.95 0.27
N GLY A 44 -64.17 -5.61 -0.99
CA GLY A 44 -65.09 -5.74 -2.10
C GLY A 44 -65.47 -7.19 -2.38
N LYS A 45 -66.66 -7.40 -2.95
CA LYS A 45 -67.19 -8.73 -3.26
C LYS A 45 -66.32 -9.47 -4.28
N VAL A 46 -65.99 -10.72 -3.98
CA VAL A 46 -65.25 -11.63 -4.86
C VAL A 46 -66.02 -12.91 -5.08
N PHE A 47 -65.66 -13.63 -6.15
CA PHE A 47 -66.31 -14.87 -6.56
C PHE A 47 -65.28 -15.97 -6.78
N ALA A 48 -65.62 -17.20 -6.42
CA ALA A 48 -64.79 -18.38 -6.65
C ALA A 48 -64.89 -18.83 -8.12
N ARG A 49 -63.73 -19.10 -8.74
CA ARG A 49 -63.63 -19.56 -10.13
C ARG A 49 -62.51 -20.59 -10.29
N VAL A 50 -62.70 -21.50 -11.25
CA VAL A 50 -61.66 -22.42 -11.72
C VAL A 50 -61.18 -21.95 -13.09
N SER A 51 -59.86 -21.83 -13.27
CA SER A 51 -59.24 -21.47 -14.55
C SER A 51 -59.32 -22.63 -15.54
N PRO A 52 -59.10 -22.41 -16.85
CA PRO A 52 -58.98 -23.49 -17.84
C PRO A 52 -57.92 -24.54 -17.50
N HIS A 53 -56.87 -24.12 -16.78
CA HIS A 53 -55.80 -25.00 -16.29
C HIS A 53 -56.10 -25.61 -14.92
N ARG A 54 -57.37 -25.61 -14.50
CA ARG A 54 -57.88 -26.15 -13.23
C ARG A 54 -57.35 -25.46 -11.97
N ALA A 55 -56.78 -24.25 -12.09
CA ALA A 55 -56.36 -23.48 -10.93
C ALA A 55 -57.57 -22.76 -10.28
N ARG A 56 -57.80 -23.06 -9.00
CA ARG A 56 -58.80 -22.41 -8.15
C ARG A 56 -58.33 -21.00 -7.78
N HIS A 57 -59.21 -20.00 -7.88
CA HIS A 57 -58.92 -18.62 -7.49
C HIS A 57 -60.19 -17.82 -7.23
N PHE A 58 -60.01 -16.66 -6.60
CA PHE A 58 -61.02 -15.63 -6.40
C PHE A 58 -60.81 -14.48 -7.39
N TYR A 59 -61.91 -13.88 -7.84
CA TYR A 59 -61.87 -12.71 -8.73
C TYR A 59 -62.93 -11.67 -8.35
N HIS A 60 -62.61 -10.42 -8.64
CA HIS A 60 -63.56 -9.32 -8.54
C HIS A 60 -64.40 -9.29 -9.83
N GLN A 61 -65.73 -9.17 -9.70
CA GLN A 61 -66.58 -8.98 -10.89
C GLN A 61 -66.29 -7.63 -11.57
N VAL A 62 -66.08 -6.58 -10.77
CA VAL A 62 -65.59 -5.28 -11.23
C VAL A 62 -64.27 -5.01 -10.52
N ARG A 63 -63.18 -4.82 -11.29
CA ARG A 63 -61.81 -4.67 -10.77
C ARG A 63 -61.65 -3.28 -10.13
N PRO A 64 -61.47 -3.16 -8.81
CA PRO A 64 -61.25 -1.86 -8.16
C PRO A 64 -59.86 -1.32 -8.50
N ARG A 65 -59.73 0.00 -8.70
CA ARG A 65 -58.44 0.64 -9.04
C ARG A 65 -57.43 0.60 -7.89
N ASP A 66 -57.92 0.76 -6.65
CA ASP A 66 -57.06 0.89 -5.47
C ASP A 66 -56.84 -0.44 -4.71
N CYS A 67 -57.22 -1.56 -5.33
CA CYS A 67 -57.01 -2.90 -4.77
C CYS A 67 -55.79 -3.53 -5.42
N ALA A 68 -54.67 -3.60 -4.71
CA ALA A 68 -53.45 -4.26 -5.17
C ALA A 68 -53.71 -5.72 -5.56
N LEU A 69 -54.40 -6.50 -4.71
CA LEU A 69 -54.76 -7.91 -5.00
C LEU A 69 -55.61 -8.03 -6.26
N ALA A 70 -56.47 -7.04 -6.53
CA ALA A 70 -57.21 -7.05 -7.78
C ALA A 70 -56.28 -6.86 -8.96
N ASN A 71 -55.30 -5.94 -8.88
CA ASN A 71 -54.47 -5.44 -9.98
C ASN A 71 -53.12 -6.15 -10.19
N GLU A 72 -52.82 -7.19 -9.41
CA GLU A 72 -51.68 -8.07 -9.64
C GLU A 72 -51.73 -8.80 -10.98
N SER A 73 -50.55 -9.11 -11.51
CA SER A 73 -50.39 -9.86 -12.76
C SER A 73 -50.50 -11.37 -12.54
N PRO A 74 -50.89 -12.15 -13.56
CA PRO A 74 -50.89 -13.61 -13.47
C PRO A 74 -49.54 -14.20 -13.06
N GLU A 75 -48.43 -13.63 -13.54
CA GLU A 75 -47.07 -14.06 -13.23
C GLU A 75 -46.76 -13.91 -11.75
N HIS A 76 -47.24 -12.82 -11.12
CA HIS A 76 -47.07 -12.59 -9.69
C HIS A 76 -47.79 -13.67 -8.90
N HIS A 77 -49.05 -13.93 -9.22
CA HIS A 77 -49.84 -14.98 -8.57
C HIS A 77 -49.19 -16.36 -8.70
N LEU A 78 -48.72 -16.73 -9.89
CA LEU A 78 -48.05 -18.01 -10.12
C LEU A 78 -46.78 -18.16 -9.27
N LEU A 79 -45.98 -17.09 -9.15
CA LEU A 79 -44.79 -17.10 -8.31
C LEU A 79 -45.15 -17.25 -6.82
N LYS A 80 -46.18 -16.55 -6.31
CA LYS A 80 -46.64 -16.73 -4.92
C LYS A 80 -47.08 -18.17 -4.65
N LEU A 81 -47.83 -18.76 -5.58
CA LEU A 81 -48.29 -20.14 -5.47
C LEU A 81 -47.10 -21.12 -5.45
N GLU A 82 -46.11 -20.91 -6.30
CA GLU A 82 -44.88 -21.72 -6.32
C GLU A 82 -44.12 -21.61 -5.00
N LEU A 83 -43.97 -20.40 -4.44
CA LEU A 83 -43.30 -20.17 -3.16
C LEU A 83 -44.02 -20.86 -2.00
N ALA A 84 -45.35 -20.72 -1.92
CA ALA A 84 -46.16 -21.40 -0.91
C ALA A 84 -46.07 -22.92 -1.04
N THR A 85 -46.11 -23.44 -2.27
CA THR A 85 -45.98 -24.88 -2.56
C THR A 85 -44.59 -25.40 -2.18
N ALA A 86 -43.53 -24.67 -2.50
CA ALA A 86 -42.15 -25.02 -2.14
C ALA A 86 -41.95 -25.05 -0.61
N ALA A 87 -42.50 -24.07 0.12
CA ALA A 87 -42.44 -24.03 1.58
C ALA A 87 -43.20 -25.21 2.21
N ARG A 88 -44.41 -25.51 1.71
CA ARG A 88 -45.21 -26.67 2.15
C ARG A 88 -44.51 -28.00 1.85
N ALA A 89 -43.91 -28.13 0.67
CA ALA A 89 -43.12 -29.31 0.30
C ALA A 89 -41.84 -29.47 1.14
N ALA A 90 -41.32 -28.38 1.73
CA ALA A 90 -40.25 -28.42 2.72
C ALA A 90 -40.73 -28.83 4.14
N GLY A 91 -42.03 -29.04 4.32
CA GLY A 91 -42.65 -29.45 5.58
C GLY A 91 -43.00 -28.30 6.53
N PHE A 92 -43.16 -27.09 6.00
CA PHE A 92 -43.57 -25.91 6.77
C PHE A 92 -45.01 -25.51 6.46
N ARG A 93 -45.73 -24.97 7.45
CA ARG A 93 -46.99 -24.27 7.18
C ARG A 93 -46.67 -22.96 6.46
N ALA A 94 -47.37 -22.70 5.37
CA ALA A 94 -47.24 -21.47 4.61
C ALA A 94 -48.61 -20.97 4.17
N GLU A 95 -48.83 -19.67 4.27
CA GLU A 95 -50.10 -19.00 3.96
C GLU A 95 -49.89 -17.80 3.06
N LEU A 96 -50.80 -17.61 2.10
CA LEU A 96 -50.74 -16.53 1.13
C LEU A 96 -51.34 -15.25 1.69
N GLU A 97 -50.80 -14.07 1.33
CA GLU A 97 -51.32 -12.72 1.61
C GLU A 97 -51.61 -12.40 3.09
N VAL A 98 -50.76 -12.87 4.01
CA VAL A 98 -50.93 -12.67 5.46
C VAL A 98 -50.18 -11.41 5.89
N GLY A 99 -50.87 -10.51 6.59
CA GLY A 99 -50.25 -9.31 7.17
C GLY A 99 -50.30 -9.34 8.69
N ASN A 100 -49.54 -8.44 9.30
CA ASN A 100 -49.62 -8.24 10.74
C ASN A 100 -50.90 -7.49 11.16
N GLU A 101 -51.19 -7.51 12.45
CA GLU A 101 -52.39 -6.87 13.01
C GLU A 101 -52.41 -5.36 12.77
N ALA A 102 -51.25 -4.71 12.89
CA ALA A 102 -51.08 -3.28 12.64
C ALA A 102 -51.17 -2.89 11.15
N ARG A 103 -51.25 -3.88 10.25
CA ARG A 103 -51.30 -3.72 8.78
C ARG A 103 -50.15 -2.89 8.21
N THR A 104 -48.98 -2.92 8.86
CA THR A 104 -47.77 -2.23 8.40
C THR A 104 -47.05 -3.01 7.30
N TRP A 105 -47.33 -4.30 7.18
CA TRP A 105 -46.90 -5.15 6.08
C TRP A 105 -47.90 -6.28 5.82
N ARG A 106 -47.81 -6.84 4.61
CA ARG A 106 -48.51 -8.05 4.17
C ARG A 106 -47.54 -8.86 3.34
N ALA A 107 -47.24 -10.07 3.78
CA ALA A 107 -46.40 -11.01 3.07
C ALA A 107 -47.19 -11.67 1.95
N ASP A 108 -46.59 -11.72 0.77
CA ASP A 108 -47.09 -12.53 -0.33
C ASP A 108 -47.26 -13.99 0.11
N VAL A 109 -46.24 -14.54 0.79
CA VAL A 109 -46.31 -15.83 1.49
C VAL A 109 -45.68 -15.69 2.87
N LEU A 110 -46.43 -15.98 3.93
CA LEU A 110 -45.91 -16.08 5.29
C LEU A 110 -45.70 -17.55 5.64
N VAL A 111 -44.48 -17.90 6.03
CA VAL A 111 -44.09 -19.22 6.52
C VAL A 111 -44.01 -19.18 8.05
N PHE A 112 -44.54 -20.22 8.68
CA PHE A 112 -44.56 -20.38 10.12
C PHE A 112 -43.52 -21.41 10.57
N ASP A 113 -42.90 -21.19 11.73
CA ASP A 113 -41.98 -22.16 12.32
C ASP A 113 -42.74 -23.40 12.85
N ARG A 114 -42.00 -24.36 13.41
CA ARG A 114 -42.59 -25.58 13.99
C ARG A 114 -43.45 -25.34 15.24
N ARG A 115 -43.42 -24.13 15.79
CA ARG A 115 -44.22 -23.68 16.93
C ARG A 115 -45.36 -22.76 16.48
N ASP A 116 -45.64 -22.73 15.18
CA ASP A 116 -46.72 -21.95 14.57
C ASP A 116 -46.57 -20.43 14.70
N ARG A 117 -45.34 -19.94 14.85
CA ARG A 117 -45.04 -18.51 14.91
C ARG A 117 -44.59 -17.99 13.54
N PRO A 118 -44.90 -16.73 13.18
CA PRO A 118 -44.35 -16.10 11.98
C PRO A 118 -42.82 -16.25 11.94
N PHE A 119 -42.30 -16.85 10.88
CA PHE A 119 -40.89 -17.20 10.76
C PHE A 119 -40.23 -16.45 9.60
N MET A 120 -40.83 -16.55 8.42
CA MET A 120 -40.25 -15.96 7.22
C MET A 120 -41.32 -15.52 6.22
N ALA A 121 -41.19 -14.31 5.71
CA ALA A 121 -41.91 -13.81 4.56
C ALA A 121 -41.15 -14.14 3.27
N LEU A 122 -41.83 -14.75 2.30
CA LEU A 122 -41.33 -14.93 0.94
C LEU A 122 -42.07 -13.94 0.04
N GLU A 123 -41.37 -12.93 -0.45
CA GLU A 123 -41.95 -11.79 -1.18
C GLU A 123 -41.67 -11.90 -2.68
N ALA A 124 -42.71 -11.99 -3.50
CA ALA A 124 -42.58 -12.01 -4.95
C ALA A 124 -42.59 -10.56 -5.49
N GLN A 125 -41.43 -9.97 -5.72
CA GLN A 125 -41.34 -8.59 -6.17
C GLN A 125 -41.15 -8.49 -7.69
N LEU A 126 -42.27 -8.45 -8.41
CA LEU A 126 -42.26 -8.25 -9.87
C LEU A 126 -42.29 -6.78 -10.29
N SER A 127 -42.92 -5.90 -9.51
CA SER A 127 -42.94 -4.47 -9.81
C SER A 127 -41.61 -3.78 -9.47
N PRO A 128 -41.28 -2.64 -10.11
CA PRO A 128 -40.16 -1.80 -9.69
C PRO A 128 -40.25 -1.44 -8.21
N MET A 129 -39.11 -1.47 -7.52
CA MET A 129 -38.94 -1.09 -6.13
C MET A 129 -37.51 -0.56 -5.99
N THR A 130 -37.32 0.49 -5.20
CA THR A 130 -36.01 1.07 -4.93
C THR A 130 -35.27 0.29 -3.83
N PRO A 131 -33.93 0.40 -3.74
CA PRO A 131 -33.16 -0.15 -2.61
C PRO A 131 -33.64 0.32 -1.24
N GLN A 132 -33.99 1.60 -1.10
CA GLN A 132 -34.47 2.16 0.16
C GLN A 132 -35.83 1.58 0.56
N GLU A 133 -36.75 1.42 -0.38
CA GLU A 133 -38.04 0.77 -0.12
C GLU A 133 -37.88 -0.71 0.25
N ALA A 134 -36.99 -1.43 -0.44
CA ALA A 134 -36.68 -2.82 -0.15
C ALA A 134 -36.14 -2.98 1.28
N GLN A 135 -35.21 -2.11 1.68
CA GLN A 135 -34.68 -2.08 3.04
C GLN A 135 -35.76 -1.73 4.06
N GLY A 136 -36.51 -0.64 3.83
CA GLY A 136 -37.57 -0.23 4.76
C GLY A 136 -38.69 -1.27 4.91
N ARG A 137 -39.01 -2.05 3.86
CA ARG A 137 -39.91 -3.20 3.96
C ARG A 137 -39.29 -4.34 4.74
N THR A 138 -38.01 -4.63 4.50
CA THR A 138 -37.24 -5.65 5.24
C THR A 138 -37.19 -5.33 6.74
N ASP A 139 -36.96 -4.07 7.09
CA ASP A 139 -36.90 -3.61 8.48
C ASP A 139 -38.26 -3.75 9.19
N ARG A 140 -39.37 -3.52 8.48
CA ARG A 140 -40.73 -3.72 9.04
C ARG A 140 -41.01 -5.19 9.38
N TYR A 141 -40.54 -6.13 8.56
CA TYR A 141 -40.61 -7.55 8.91
C TYR A 141 -39.73 -7.88 10.12
N ALA A 142 -38.49 -7.37 10.11
CA ALA A 142 -37.54 -7.62 11.18
C ALA A 142 -38.00 -7.07 12.54
N ALA A 143 -38.71 -5.93 12.56
CA ALA A 143 -39.32 -5.36 13.76
C ALA A 143 -40.35 -6.30 14.42
N ASP A 144 -41.01 -7.14 13.61
CA ASP A 144 -41.97 -8.14 14.08
C ASP A 144 -41.33 -9.54 14.23
N GLY A 145 -39.99 -9.63 14.18
CA GLY A 145 -39.24 -10.89 14.32
C GLY A 145 -39.37 -11.84 13.12
N VAL A 146 -39.83 -11.35 11.97
CA VAL A 146 -40.03 -12.13 10.75
C VAL A 146 -38.85 -11.91 9.80
N ALA A 147 -38.18 -12.99 9.39
CA ALA A 147 -37.16 -12.91 8.34
C ALA A 147 -37.82 -12.68 6.96
N VAL A 148 -37.08 -12.17 5.97
CA VAL A 148 -37.63 -12.01 4.62
C VAL A 148 -36.67 -12.57 3.57
N CYS A 149 -37.23 -13.20 2.54
CA CYS A 149 -36.55 -13.50 1.30
C CYS A 149 -37.31 -12.85 0.15
N TRP A 150 -36.66 -11.96 -0.58
CA TRP A 150 -37.21 -11.30 -1.77
C TRP A 150 -36.95 -12.12 -3.03
N ILE A 151 -37.93 -12.30 -3.89
CA ILE A 151 -37.81 -13.06 -5.13
C ILE A 151 -38.15 -12.17 -6.31
N ALA A 152 -37.23 -12.05 -7.26
CA ALA A 152 -37.41 -11.32 -8.50
C ALA A 152 -37.15 -12.21 -9.70
N VAL A 153 -37.79 -11.90 -10.83
CA VAL A 153 -37.53 -12.58 -12.12
C VAL A 153 -36.45 -11.89 -12.95
N GLU A 154 -36.30 -10.58 -12.76
CA GLU A 154 -35.35 -9.73 -13.46
C GLU A 154 -34.26 -9.25 -12.51
N LYS A 155 -33.19 -8.68 -13.09
CA LYS A 155 -32.18 -7.98 -12.29
C LYS A 155 -32.82 -6.76 -11.63
N ARG A 156 -32.63 -6.61 -10.33
CA ARG A 156 -33.19 -5.49 -9.54
C ARG A 156 -32.07 -4.76 -8.79
N PRO A 157 -32.18 -3.43 -8.60
CA PRO A 157 -31.15 -2.65 -7.93
C PRO A 157 -30.96 -3.02 -6.46
N TRP A 158 -31.97 -3.62 -5.82
CA TRP A 158 -31.97 -4.02 -4.41
C TRP A 158 -31.49 -5.46 -4.17
N GLU A 159 -31.28 -6.28 -5.22
CA GLU A 159 -31.03 -7.72 -5.09
C GLU A 159 -29.75 -8.09 -4.31
N ARG A 160 -28.88 -7.10 -4.06
CA ARG A 160 -27.65 -7.23 -3.28
C ARG A 160 -27.71 -6.54 -1.92
N GLY A 161 -28.72 -5.72 -1.65
CA GLY A 161 -28.86 -5.00 -0.38
C GLY A 161 -29.71 -5.75 0.65
N VAL A 162 -30.60 -6.64 0.18
CA VAL A 162 -31.51 -7.40 1.03
C VAL A 162 -31.45 -8.89 0.68
N PRO A 163 -31.84 -9.81 1.59
CA PRO A 163 -31.84 -11.24 1.30
C PRO A 163 -32.76 -11.54 0.13
N SER A 164 -32.19 -11.96 -1.00
CA SER A 164 -32.97 -12.11 -2.22
C SER A 164 -32.50 -13.25 -3.13
N LEU A 165 -33.41 -13.66 -4.02
CA LEU A 165 -33.19 -14.63 -5.10
C LEU A 165 -33.66 -14.04 -6.42
N ARG A 166 -32.85 -14.19 -7.46
CA ARG A 166 -33.31 -13.98 -8.83
C ARG A 166 -33.64 -15.32 -9.46
N VAL A 167 -34.87 -15.50 -9.91
CA VAL A 167 -35.37 -16.75 -10.46
C VAL A 167 -35.71 -16.62 -11.94
N ALA A 168 -35.67 -17.73 -12.66
CA ALA A 168 -36.17 -17.83 -14.01
C ALA A 168 -37.38 -18.78 -14.03
N PRO A 169 -38.49 -18.41 -14.70
CA PRO A 169 -39.63 -19.29 -14.86
C PRO A 169 -39.25 -20.55 -15.68
N PRO A 170 -39.99 -21.65 -15.51
CA PRO A 170 -39.84 -22.84 -16.33
C PRO A 170 -40.06 -22.53 -17.81
N ARG A 171 -39.30 -23.19 -18.69
CA ARG A 171 -39.43 -23.02 -20.15
C ARG A 171 -40.49 -23.93 -20.75
N SER A 172 -40.64 -25.12 -20.19
CA SER A 172 -41.65 -26.11 -20.58
C SER A 172 -42.50 -26.51 -19.39
N ARG A 173 -43.69 -27.06 -19.67
CA ARG A 173 -44.58 -27.59 -18.65
C ARG A 173 -43.91 -28.78 -17.94
N GLY A 174 -43.78 -28.71 -16.61
CA GLY A 174 -43.13 -29.73 -15.80
C GLY A 174 -41.69 -29.39 -15.39
N ASP A 175 -41.08 -28.36 -16.00
CA ASP A 175 -39.80 -27.83 -15.52
C ASP A 175 -39.99 -27.09 -14.19
N ALA A 176 -38.93 -27.04 -13.38
CA ALA A 176 -38.89 -26.26 -12.16
C ALA A 176 -38.40 -24.83 -12.39
N TRP A 177 -38.87 -23.91 -11.56
CA TRP A 177 -38.25 -22.59 -11.44
C TRP A 177 -36.78 -22.73 -11.03
N THR A 178 -35.91 -21.94 -11.64
CA THR A 178 -34.46 -22.01 -11.39
C THR A 178 -33.96 -20.72 -10.74
N VAL A 179 -33.24 -20.84 -9.63
CA VAL A 179 -32.48 -19.73 -9.04
C VAL A 179 -31.23 -19.45 -9.88
N ARG A 180 -31.09 -18.21 -10.34
CA ARG A 180 -29.97 -17.71 -11.16
C ARG A 180 -29.01 -16.81 -10.39
N HIS A 181 -29.46 -16.20 -9.30
CA HIS A 181 -28.65 -15.33 -8.44
C HIS A 181 -29.20 -15.35 -7.01
N GLY A 182 -28.38 -14.94 -6.05
CA GLY A 182 -28.74 -14.83 -4.64
C GLY A 182 -28.24 -15.99 -3.78
N MET A 183 -28.08 -17.19 -4.35
CA MET A 183 -27.37 -18.29 -3.72
C MET A 183 -25.88 -18.24 -4.06
N ALA A 184 -25.01 -18.39 -3.07
CA ALA A 184 -23.56 -18.31 -3.25
C ALA A 184 -22.78 -19.36 -2.47
N ARG A 185 -21.63 -19.73 -3.01
CA ARG A 185 -20.60 -20.54 -2.33
C ARG A 185 -19.23 -19.89 -2.46
N TYR A 186 -18.40 -20.07 -1.45
CA TYR A 186 -17.01 -19.64 -1.49
C TYR A 186 -16.14 -20.77 -2.03
N THR A 187 -15.54 -20.58 -3.21
CA THR A 187 -14.78 -21.62 -3.91
C THR A 187 -13.64 -21.02 -4.72
N TRP A 188 -12.65 -21.83 -5.07
CA TRP A 188 -11.65 -21.48 -6.06
C TRP A 188 -12.26 -21.56 -7.46
N ALA A 189 -12.09 -20.49 -8.24
CA ALA A 189 -12.52 -20.50 -9.63
C ALA A 189 -11.65 -21.49 -10.42
N ALA A 190 -12.25 -22.27 -11.33
CA ALA A 190 -11.46 -23.02 -12.30
C ALA A 190 -10.94 -22.05 -13.38
N PRO A 191 -9.71 -22.21 -13.90
CA PRO A 191 -8.71 -23.22 -13.53
C PRO A 191 -7.96 -22.89 -12.23
N HIS A 192 -7.58 -23.93 -11.48
CA HIS A 192 -6.75 -23.81 -10.28
C HIS A 192 -5.29 -23.53 -10.68
N THR A 193 -4.91 -22.25 -10.74
CA THR A 193 -3.51 -21.84 -10.88
C THR A 193 -2.98 -21.35 -9.53
N LEU A 194 -1.66 -21.26 -9.37
CA LEU A 194 -1.03 -20.69 -8.16
C LEU A 194 -1.49 -19.26 -7.84
N LYS A 195 -2.07 -18.54 -8.82
CA LYS A 195 -2.58 -17.17 -8.67
C LYS A 195 -4.09 -17.09 -8.53
N THR A 196 -4.82 -18.16 -8.84
CA THR A 196 -6.28 -18.17 -8.73
C THR A 196 -6.63 -17.95 -7.27
N LYS A 197 -7.48 -16.99 -6.92
CA LYS A 197 -7.95 -16.80 -5.55
C LYS A 197 -9.33 -17.44 -5.37
N ALA A 198 -9.63 -17.84 -4.14
CA ALA A 198 -10.99 -18.20 -3.78
C ALA A 198 -11.90 -16.97 -3.82
N ALA A 199 -13.11 -17.15 -4.34
CA ALA A 199 -14.09 -16.09 -4.52
C ALA A 199 -15.50 -16.61 -4.23
N TRP A 200 -16.40 -15.68 -3.94
CA TRP A 200 -17.83 -15.96 -3.90
C TRP A 200 -18.34 -16.19 -5.33
N THR A 201 -19.03 -17.31 -5.54
CA THR A 201 -19.60 -17.69 -6.85
C THR A 201 -21.06 -18.05 -6.69
N HIS A 202 -21.87 -17.67 -7.68
CA HIS A 202 -23.29 -18.00 -7.66
C HIS A 202 -23.54 -19.48 -7.87
N VAL A 203 -24.54 -20.01 -7.15
CA VAL A 203 -24.99 -21.39 -7.29
C VAL A 203 -26.35 -21.39 -7.99
N SER A 204 -26.43 -22.09 -9.11
CA SER A 204 -27.70 -22.37 -9.77
C SER A 204 -28.35 -23.60 -9.15
N CYS A 205 -29.61 -23.51 -8.77
CA CYS A 205 -30.40 -24.61 -8.18
C CYS A 205 -31.90 -24.42 -8.47
N SER A 206 -32.73 -25.41 -8.14
CA SER A 206 -34.19 -25.23 -8.23
C SER A 206 -34.68 -24.28 -7.14
N LEU A 207 -35.79 -23.56 -7.40
CA LEU A 207 -36.43 -22.71 -6.39
C LEU A 207 -36.88 -23.53 -5.18
N VAL A 208 -37.40 -24.73 -5.41
CA VAL A 208 -37.81 -25.66 -4.34
C VAL A 208 -36.65 -26.01 -3.42
N ASP A 209 -35.48 -26.34 -3.98
CA ASP A 209 -34.29 -26.64 -3.17
C ASP A 209 -33.80 -25.42 -2.40
N ALA A 210 -33.78 -24.25 -3.05
CA ALA A 210 -33.37 -23.00 -2.43
C ALA A 210 -34.26 -22.65 -1.22
N ILE A 211 -35.60 -22.66 -1.40
CA ILE A 211 -36.56 -22.42 -0.32
C ILE A 211 -36.40 -23.48 0.77
N ARG A 212 -36.24 -24.76 0.42
CA ARG A 212 -36.01 -25.82 1.40
C ARG A 212 -34.75 -25.55 2.24
N TRP A 213 -33.62 -25.19 1.60
CA TRP A 213 -32.37 -24.91 2.31
C TRP A 213 -32.48 -23.69 3.21
N ILE A 214 -33.19 -22.64 2.77
CA ILE A 214 -33.42 -21.43 3.56
C ILE A 214 -34.26 -21.76 4.79
N LEU A 215 -35.42 -22.41 4.60
CA LEU A 215 -36.35 -22.68 5.69
C LEU A 215 -35.82 -23.70 6.70
N GLN A 216 -34.98 -24.63 6.25
CA GLN A 216 -34.27 -25.57 7.12
C GLN A 216 -32.99 -24.97 7.73
N GLU A 217 -32.73 -23.68 7.53
CA GLU A 217 -31.57 -22.96 8.05
C GLU A 217 -30.22 -23.57 7.64
N ARG A 218 -30.19 -24.34 6.54
CA ARG A 218 -28.96 -24.89 5.95
C ARG A 218 -28.14 -23.81 5.27
N VAL A 219 -28.81 -22.75 4.82
CA VAL A 219 -28.22 -21.52 4.32
C VAL A 219 -28.85 -20.33 5.04
N HIS A 220 -28.08 -19.26 5.19
CA HIS A 220 -28.52 -18.01 5.82
C HIS A 220 -28.10 -16.82 4.96
N ALA A 221 -28.76 -15.69 5.17
CA ALA A 221 -28.35 -14.43 4.58
C ALA A 221 -27.01 -13.99 5.19
N HIS A 222 -26.03 -13.74 4.35
CA HIS A 222 -24.70 -13.26 4.73
C HIS A 222 -24.39 -12.00 3.93
N ALA A 223 -23.96 -10.95 4.62
CA ALA A 223 -23.45 -9.73 4.00
C ALA A 223 -21.92 -9.83 3.87
N GLY A 224 -21.43 -9.78 2.64
CA GLY A 224 -20.00 -9.74 2.34
C GLY A 224 -19.36 -8.39 2.69
N PRO A 225 -18.03 -8.26 2.54
CA PRO A 225 -17.29 -7.02 2.84
C PRO A 225 -17.72 -5.82 1.98
N ASP A 226 -18.26 -6.06 0.80
CA ASP A 226 -18.82 -5.05 -0.12
C ASP A 226 -20.30 -4.74 0.18
N ALA A 227 -20.82 -5.21 1.31
CA ALA A 227 -22.22 -5.20 1.71
C ALA A 227 -23.17 -5.98 0.78
N THR A 228 -22.64 -6.77 -0.17
CA THR A 228 -23.48 -7.65 -0.99
C THR A 228 -24.06 -8.77 -0.11
N VAL A 229 -25.38 -8.90 -0.13
CA VAL A 229 -26.13 -9.94 0.58
C VAL A 229 -26.36 -11.14 -0.34
N TRP A 230 -26.05 -12.34 0.17
CA TRP A 230 -26.38 -13.62 -0.47
C TRP A 230 -26.80 -14.67 0.56
N TRP A 231 -27.52 -15.68 0.09
CA TRP A 231 -27.79 -16.90 0.81
C TRP A 231 -26.62 -17.87 0.66
N THR A 232 -26.06 -18.33 1.78
CA THR A 232 -24.94 -19.28 1.76
C THR A 232 -24.89 -20.17 3.00
N ALA A 233 -24.17 -21.29 2.90
CA ALA A 233 -23.94 -22.19 4.01
C ALA A 233 -22.84 -21.65 4.93
N ARG A 234 -22.96 -21.92 6.24
CA ARG A 234 -22.01 -21.46 7.27
C ARG A 234 -20.58 -21.94 7.06
N SER A 235 -20.40 -23.13 6.49
CA SER A 235 -19.08 -23.67 6.13
C SER A 235 -18.35 -22.78 5.11
N TYR A 236 -19.04 -22.19 4.14
CA TYR A 236 -18.43 -21.29 3.17
C TYR A 236 -18.03 -19.95 3.79
N VAL A 237 -18.85 -19.41 4.70
CA VAL A 237 -18.51 -18.20 5.45
C VAL A 237 -17.26 -18.44 6.31
N GLN A 238 -17.20 -19.55 7.03
CA GLN A 238 -16.03 -19.93 7.83
C GLN A 238 -14.77 -20.06 6.96
N LEU A 239 -14.89 -20.70 5.80
CA LEU A 239 -13.78 -20.82 4.86
C LEU A 239 -13.28 -19.45 4.38
N ALA A 240 -14.20 -18.53 4.04
CA ALA A 240 -13.86 -17.17 3.63
C ALA A 240 -13.13 -16.39 4.74
N VAL A 241 -13.58 -16.52 6.00
CA VAL A 241 -12.94 -15.89 7.17
C VAL A 241 -11.53 -16.43 7.40
N VAL A 242 -11.36 -17.76 7.41
CA VAL A 242 -10.04 -18.38 7.57
C VAL A 242 -9.10 -17.93 6.46
N ARG A 243 -9.60 -17.85 5.22
CA ARG A 243 -8.78 -17.41 4.08
C ARG A 243 -8.38 -15.95 4.20
N ALA A 244 -9.30 -15.06 4.56
CA ALA A 244 -9.01 -13.65 4.78
C ALA A 244 -7.95 -13.46 5.88
N ARG A 245 -8.01 -14.27 6.95
CA ARG A 245 -7.00 -14.26 8.02
C ARG A 245 -5.61 -14.64 7.50
N LEU A 246 -5.51 -15.75 6.76
CA LEU A 246 -4.24 -16.21 6.18
C LEU A 246 -3.63 -15.17 5.22
N GLU A 247 -4.46 -14.51 4.42
CA GLU A 247 -4.00 -13.45 3.50
C GLU A 247 -3.50 -12.22 4.25
N ALA A 248 -4.20 -11.81 5.32
CA ALA A 248 -3.77 -10.71 6.18
C ALA A 248 -2.46 -11.02 6.92
N ASP A 249 -2.32 -12.24 7.45
CA ASP A 249 -1.09 -12.67 8.12
C ASP A 249 0.10 -12.74 7.14
N ALA A 250 -0.11 -13.23 5.91
CA ALA A 250 0.91 -13.24 4.86
C ALA A 250 1.35 -11.82 4.46
N GLU A 251 0.40 -10.89 4.29
CA GLU A 251 0.71 -9.49 4.00
C GLU A 251 1.49 -8.84 5.17
N ALA A 252 1.10 -9.11 6.42
CA ALA A 252 1.80 -8.60 7.58
C ALA A 252 3.28 -9.04 7.63
N VAL A 253 3.57 -10.29 7.24
CA VAL A 253 4.95 -10.80 7.14
C VAL A 253 5.75 -10.02 6.08
N LEU A 254 5.17 -9.80 4.90
CA LEU A 254 5.83 -9.03 3.82
C LEU A 254 6.08 -7.58 4.24
N GLN A 255 5.10 -6.94 4.90
CA GLN A 255 5.24 -5.58 5.41
C GLN A 255 6.32 -5.48 6.50
N ALA A 256 6.40 -6.46 7.41
CA ALA A 256 7.44 -6.52 8.43
C ALA A 256 8.83 -6.68 7.81
N ALA A 257 8.98 -7.55 6.81
CA ALA A 257 10.24 -7.73 6.09
C ALA A 257 10.67 -6.44 5.36
N ALA A 258 9.74 -5.77 4.67
CA ALA A 258 10.00 -4.50 4.01
C ALA A 258 10.34 -3.36 5.00
N ALA A 259 9.72 -3.35 6.19
CA ALA A 259 10.07 -2.41 7.26
C ALA A 259 11.49 -2.66 7.79
N GLU A 260 11.87 -3.92 7.99
CA GLU A 260 13.21 -4.30 8.43
C GLU A 260 14.28 -3.91 7.41
N GLN A 261 14.07 -4.18 6.12
CA GLN A 261 14.98 -3.75 5.05
C GLN A 261 15.15 -2.22 5.03
N ARG A 262 14.07 -1.45 5.25
CA ARG A 262 14.14 0.01 5.34
C ARG A 262 14.96 0.48 6.54
N ARG A 263 14.83 -0.18 7.70
CA ARG A 263 15.64 0.11 8.89
C ARG A 263 17.12 -0.14 8.62
N GLN A 264 17.47 -1.33 8.12
CA GLN A 264 18.85 -1.70 7.80
C GLN A 264 19.48 -0.73 6.78
N ALA A 265 18.73 -0.31 5.77
CA ALA A 265 19.19 0.67 4.80
C ALA A 265 19.42 2.06 5.43
N ALA A 266 18.57 2.48 6.38
CA ALA A 266 18.74 3.73 7.11
C ALA A 266 19.99 3.67 8.01
N ASP A 267 20.20 2.58 8.73
CA ASP A 267 21.37 2.37 9.59
C ASP A 267 22.68 2.36 8.79
N MET A 268 22.71 1.68 7.65
CA MET A 268 23.87 1.70 6.74
C MET A 268 24.17 3.11 6.22
N ARG A 269 23.15 3.90 5.89
CA ARG A 269 23.33 5.30 5.46
C ARG A 269 23.84 6.17 6.60
N ALA A 270 23.30 6.03 7.81
CA ALA A 270 23.74 6.75 8.99
C ALA A 270 25.21 6.42 9.33
N ALA A 271 25.59 5.15 9.33
CA ALA A 271 26.97 4.72 9.57
C ALA A 271 27.94 5.24 8.48
N SER A 272 27.50 5.26 7.22
CA SER A 272 28.30 5.82 6.11
C SER A 272 28.47 7.34 6.26
N ALA A 273 27.41 8.06 6.64
CA ALA A 273 27.47 9.50 6.89
C ALA A 273 28.40 9.83 8.07
N GLU A 274 28.35 9.05 9.15
CA GLU A 274 29.23 9.21 10.31
C GLU A 274 30.70 8.97 9.94
N ARG A 275 31.01 7.91 9.18
CA ARG A 275 32.37 7.68 8.67
C ARG A 275 32.88 8.85 7.83
N ARG A 276 32.02 9.42 6.97
CA ARG A 276 32.38 10.59 6.14
C ARG A 276 32.64 11.83 7.00
N ARG A 277 31.87 12.04 8.07
CA ARG A 277 32.07 13.15 9.02
C ARG A 277 33.41 13.02 9.73
N ARG A 278 33.71 11.86 10.32
CA ARG A 278 35.00 11.60 10.98
C ARG A 278 36.17 11.80 10.02
N ALA A 279 36.10 11.21 8.83
CA ALA A 279 37.15 11.40 7.82
C ALA A 279 37.30 12.85 7.33
N ALA A 280 36.24 13.67 7.39
CA ALA A 280 36.33 15.10 7.09
C ALA A 280 36.98 15.87 8.25
N GLU A 281 36.66 15.51 9.50
CA GLU A 281 37.27 16.08 10.70
C GLU A 281 38.76 15.74 10.81
N ASP A 282 39.15 14.49 10.61
CA ASP A 282 40.55 14.05 10.60
C ASP A 282 41.37 14.83 9.55
N ARG A 283 40.82 14.99 8.34
CA ARG A 283 41.46 15.77 7.27
C ARG A 283 41.61 17.25 7.64
N ARG A 284 40.61 17.81 8.32
CA ARG A 284 40.67 19.20 8.78
C ARG A 284 41.74 19.36 9.86
N GLN A 285 41.81 18.45 10.83
CA GLN A 285 42.83 18.47 11.88
C GLN A 285 44.24 18.35 11.30
N ALA A 286 44.46 17.39 10.38
CA ALA A 286 45.74 17.24 9.70
C ALA A 286 46.16 18.49 8.91
N ALA A 287 45.21 19.15 8.23
CA ALA A 287 45.48 20.40 7.52
C ALA A 287 45.79 21.57 8.48
N GLU A 288 45.11 21.64 9.63
CA GLU A 288 45.39 22.65 10.67
C GLU A 288 46.77 22.44 11.31
N GLU A 289 47.16 21.19 11.56
CA GLU A 289 48.49 20.82 12.07
C GLU A 289 49.59 21.19 11.08
N GLN A 290 49.45 20.79 9.81
CA GLN A 290 50.40 21.15 8.75
C GLN A 290 50.55 22.68 8.63
N ALA A 291 49.44 23.44 8.66
CA ALA A 291 49.50 24.89 8.60
C ALA A 291 50.17 25.53 9.84
N ARG A 292 50.12 24.88 11.02
CA ARG A 292 50.87 25.33 12.21
C ARG A 292 52.36 25.05 12.04
N GLU A 293 52.75 23.88 11.56
CA GLU A 293 54.14 23.55 11.27
C GLU A 293 54.76 24.50 10.25
N GLU A 294 54.05 24.77 9.14
CA GLU A 294 54.49 25.71 8.10
C GLU A 294 54.67 27.14 8.66
N ARG A 295 53.76 27.62 9.52
CA ARG A 295 53.90 28.92 10.18
C ARG A 295 55.08 28.96 11.15
N ALA A 296 55.26 27.93 11.97
CA ALA A 296 56.38 27.85 12.90
C ALA A 296 57.73 27.80 12.16
N GLU A 297 57.80 27.11 11.01
CA GLU A 297 58.99 27.11 10.18
C GLU A 297 59.26 28.50 9.56
N GLN A 298 58.23 29.19 9.09
CA GLN A 298 58.37 30.56 8.57
C GLN A 298 58.84 31.54 9.65
N GLU A 299 58.30 31.44 10.87
CA GLU A 299 58.71 32.26 12.02
C GLU A 299 60.17 31.97 12.40
N ARG A 300 60.55 30.69 12.49
CA ARG A 300 61.94 30.27 12.73
C ARG A 300 62.92 30.86 11.73
N LEU A 301 62.50 31.00 10.47
CA LEU A 301 63.32 31.48 9.37
C LEU A 301 63.13 32.98 9.08
N SER A 302 62.36 33.72 9.89
CA SER A 302 62.06 35.13 9.65
C SER A 302 63.32 36.00 9.56
N ALA A 303 64.25 35.86 10.51
CA ALA A 303 65.53 36.58 10.49
C ALA A 303 66.41 36.20 9.27
N PHE A 304 66.30 34.96 8.79
CA PHE A 304 66.96 34.54 7.55
C PHE A 304 66.33 35.18 6.32
N PHE A 305 65.00 35.27 6.24
CA PHE A 305 64.32 35.90 5.10
C PHE A 305 64.68 37.37 4.96
N GLU A 306 64.72 38.10 6.08
CA GLU A 306 65.21 39.48 6.12
C GLU A 306 66.65 39.57 5.63
N HIS A 307 67.53 38.70 6.13
CA HIS A 307 68.93 38.64 5.74
C HIS A 307 69.12 38.34 4.23
N ALA A 308 68.36 37.37 3.73
CA ALA A 308 68.42 36.90 2.36
C ALA A 308 67.76 37.88 1.37
N GLY A 309 66.97 38.85 1.85
CA GLY A 309 66.09 39.67 1.02
C GLY A 309 65.08 38.82 0.24
N MET A 310 64.64 37.70 0.83
CA MET A 310 63.78 36.71 0.18
C MET A 310 62.37 36.80 0.76
N ASP A 311 61.36 36.86 -0.11
CA ASP A 311 59.96 36.72 0.31
C ASP A 311 59.71 35.30 0.84
N ALA A 312 59.20 35.20 2.07
CA ALA A 312 58.85 33.94 2.72
C ALA A 312 57.88 33.08 1.86
N ALA A 313 57.01 33.71 1.05
CA ALA A 313 56.11 33.01 0.14
C ALA A 313 56.83 32.23 -0.97
N LEU A 314 58.07 32.62 -1.31
CA LEU A 314 58.89 31.94 -2.32
C LEU A 314 59.74 30.81 -1.72
N TRP A 315 59.80 30.70 -0.39
CA TRP A 315 60.61 29.70 0.30
C TRP A 315 60.26 28.24 -0.07
N PRO A 316 58.98 27.83 -0.13
CA PRO A 316 58.63 26.46 -0.53
C PRO A 316 59.09 26.15 -1.97
N ALA A 317 58.98 27.10 -2.89
CA ALA A 317 59.45 26.96 -4.26
C ALA A 317 60.98 26.84 -4.34
N PHE A 318 61.69 27.66 -3.56
CA PHE A 318 63.14 27.58 -3.43
C PHE A 318 63.60 26.22 -2.89
N MET A 319 63.01 25.76 -1.77
CA MET A 319 63.35 24.47 -1.17
C MET A 319 62.96 23.28 -2.04
N HIS A 320 61.85 23.37 -2.79
CA HIS A 320 61.53 22.37 -3.80
C HIS A 320 62.61 22.31 -4.88
N MET A 321 63.11 23.45 -5.36
CA MET A 321 64.23 23.46 -6.31
C MET A 321 65.49 22.85 -5.71
N VAL A 322 65.86 23.19 -4.46
CA VAL A 322 67.01 22.59 -3.76
C VAL A 322 66.92 21.07 -3.67
N ARG A 323 65.74 20.53 -3.30
CA ARG A 323 65.52 19.08 -3.21
C ARG A 323 65.59 18.42 -4.59
N SER A 324 64.94 19.02 -5.59
CA SER A 324 64.92 18.51 -6.96
C SER A 324 66.30 18.53 -7.63
N THR A 325 67.13 19.55 -7.36
CA THR A 325 68.47 19.67 -7.95
C THR A 325 69.52 18.84 -7.23
N SER A 326 69.38 18.65 -5.92
CA SER A 326 70.29 17.80 -5.15
C SER A 326 70.02 16.30 -5.34
N GLY A 327 68.78 15.91 -5.66
CA GLY A 327 68.35 14.51 -5.75
C GLY A 327 68.42 13.76 -4.42
N LYS A 328 68.59 14.49 -3.30
CA LYS A 328 68.81 13.95 -1.96
C LYS A 328 67.73 14.46 -0.99
N ALA A 329 67.58 13.77 0.14
CA ALA A 329 66.83 14.34 1.26
C ALA A 329 67.64 15.49 1.86
N VAL A 330 66.99 16.64 2.02
CA VAL A 330 67.64 17.89 2.44
C VAL A 330 66.84 18.53 3.58
N GLU A 331 67.57 18.96 4.62
CA GLU A 331 67.03 19.63 5.80
C GLU A 331 67.77 20.95 6.07
N CYS A 332 67.02 21.96 6.52
CA CYS A 332 67.55 23.28 6.87
C CYS A 332 67.85 23.37 8.36
N GLY A 333 69.12 23.54 8.70
CA GLY A 333 69.57 23.78 10.07
C GLY A 333 69.35 25.22 10.54
N ALA A 334 70.19 25.66 11.49
CA ALA A 334 70.18 27.04 11.98
C ALA A 334 71.03 27.98 11.09
N GLN A 335 70.82 29.28 11.25
CA GLN A 335 71.78 30.27 10.76
C GLN A 335 73.09 30.14 11.54
N SER A 336 74.22 30.31 10.85
CA SER A 336 75.54 30.15 11.46
C SER A 336 76.37 31.42 11.30
N PRO A 337 76.75 32.11 12.40
CA PRO A 337 77.65 33.26 12.35
C PRO A 337 78.98 32.96 11.64
N ALA A 338 79.55 31.76 11.86
CA ALA A 338 80.77 31.33 11.17
C ALA A 338 80.65 31.26 9.64
N HIS A 339 79.41 31.16 9.14
CA HIS A 339 79.08 31.06 7.72
C HIS A 339 78.33 32.32 7.23
N GLY A 340 78.65 33.49 7.80
CA GLY A 340 78.08 34.77 7.38
C GLY A 340 76.57 34.86 7.62
N ASN A 341 76.08 34.23 8.70
CA ASN A 341 74.66 34.12 9.04
C ASN A 341 73.79 33.44 7.96
N GLY A 342 74.41 32.74 7.01
CA GLY A 342 73.72 31.89 6.05
C GLY A 342 73.07 30.69 6.73
N LEU A 343 72.00 30.17 6.10
CA LEU A 343 71.27 29.02 6.60
C LEU A 343 72.01 27.72 6.24
N LEU A 344 72.33 26.90 7.24
CA LEU A 344 73.03 25.64 7.00
C LEU A 344 72.09 24.62 6.32
N LEU A 345 72.60 23.99 5.26
CA LEU A 345 71.86 22.99 4.52
C LEU A 345 72.51 21.62 4.71
N TYR A 346 71.75 20.69 5.26
CA TYR A 346 72.17 19.31 5.48
C TYR A 346 71.56 18.43 4.41
N SER A 347 72.36 17.53 3.85
CA SER A 347 71.86 16.52 2.91
C SER A 347 72.20 15.13 3.40
N ARG A 348 71.34 14.17 3.06
CA ARG A 348 71.54 12.76 3.35
C ARG A 348 71.84 11.98 2.07
N PRO A 349 73.04 11.36 1.93
CA PRO A 349 73.42 10.62 0.72
C PRO A 349 72.55 9.39 0.40
N CYS A 350 72.17 8.61 1.40
CA CYS A 350 71.26 7.45 1.29
C CYS A 350 70.35 7.33 2.52
N LYS A 351 69.22 6.60 2.41
CA LYS A 351 68.15 6.57 3.43
C LYS A 351 68.64 6.23 4.86
N ASP A 352 69.71 5.45 4.98
CA ASP A 352 70.25 4.97 6.26
C ASP A 352 71.51 5.71 6.75
N SER A 353 71.93 6.77 6.06
CA SER A 353 73.10 7.59 6.44
C SER A 353 72.70 8.81 7.29
N ALA A 354 73.63 9.31 8.12
CA ALA A 354 73.43 10.55 8.86
C ALA A 354 73.41 11.77 7.91
N PHE A 355 72.67 12.81 8.29
CA PHE A 355 72.71 14.11 7.61
C PHE A 355 74.09 14.74 7.75
N GLN A 356 74.65 15.20 6.63
CA GLN A 356 75.94 15.87 6.57
C GLN A 356 75.77 17.29 6.02
N LEU A 357 76.56 18.23 6.55
CA LEU A 357 76.57 19.60 6.08
C LEU A 357 77.01 19.63 4.61
N ALA A 358 76.13 20.10 3.74
CA ALA A 358 76.29 20.02 2.29
C ALA A 358 76.35 21.39 1.62
N GLY A 359 75.79 22.41 2.26
CA GLY A 359 75.74 23.75 1.70
C GLY A 359 75.39 24.83 2.71
N VAL A 360 75.50 26.07 2.25
CA VAL A 360 75.06 27.26 2.98
C VAL A 360 74.20 28.10 2.06
N VAL A 361 73.00 28.46 2.50
CA VAL A 361 72.07 29.31 1.74
C VAL A 361 72.29 30.77 2.11
N CYS A 362 72.47 31.63 1.10
CA CYS A 362 72.64 33.08 1.21
C CYS A 362 73.61 33.53 2.34
N PRO A 363 74.87 33.07 2.37
CA PRO A 363 75.84 33.59 3.33
C PRO A 363 76.21 35.03 3.01
N ASP A 364 76.31 35.90 4.01
CA ASP A 364 76.87 37.24 3.85
C ASP A 364 78.38 37.17 3.61
N PRO A 365 78.86 37.53 2.40
CA PRO A 365 80.27 37.47 2.09
C PRO A 365 81.15 38.33 3.00
N SER A 366 80.60 39.41 3.56
CA SER A 366 81.33 40.35 4.41
C SER A 366 81.48 39.87 5.86
N ALA A 367 80.60 38.97 6.30
CA ALA A 367 80.56 38.42 7.66
C ALA A 367 81.11 36.97 7.75
N LEU A 368 81.65 36.43 6.65
CA LEU A 368 82.25 35.10 6.65
C LEU A 368 83.54 35.05 7.46
N ALA A 369 83.60 34.18 8.47
CA ALA A 369 84.84 33.90 9.20
C ALA A 369 85.87 33.21 8.29
N ARG A 370 85.40 32.32 7.41
CA ARG A 370 86.19 31.67 6.36
C ARG A 370 85.31 31.25 5.19
N TRP A 371 85.83 31.31 3.98
CA TRP A 371 85.14 30.84 2.77
C TRP A 371 84.98 29.31 2.79
N PRO A 372 83.76 28.77 2.62
CA PRO A 372 83.51 27.33 2.72
C PRO A 372 83.84 26.63 1.38
N ALA A 373 85.12 26.33 1.16
CA ALA A 373 85.61 25.77 -0.11
C ALA A 373 84.95 24.44 -0.52
N ASP A 374 84.54 23.63 0.47
CA ASP A 374 83.97 22.29 0.25
C ASP A 374 82.43 22.26 0.27
N LEU A 375 81.78 23.38 0.58
CA LEU A 375 80.32 23.48 0.61
C LEU A 375 79.77 24.14 -0.65
N THR A 376 78.55 23.78 -1.03
CA THR A 376 77.83 24.49 -2.09
C THR A 376 77.15 25.72 -1.51
N ILE A 377 77.39 26.90 -2.08
CA ILE A 377 76.65 28.11 -1.71
C ILE A 377 75.38 28.18 -2.55
N LEU A 378 74.21 28.33 -1.93
CA LEU A 378 72.92 28.40 -2.64
C LEU A 378 72.36 29.81 -2.54
N VAL A 379 71.97 30.40 -3.68
CA VAL A 379 71.47 31.77 -3.74
C VAL A 379 70.26 31.94 -4.67
N PRO A 380 69.35 32.89 -4.40
CA PRO A 380 68.06 32.98 -5.08
C PRO A 380 68.08 33.68 -6.44
N GLY A 381 69.24 34.17 -6.89
CA GLY A 381 69.32 34.88 -8.15
C GLY A 381 70.68 35.52 -8.42
N ARG A 382 70.79 36.19 -9.58
CA ARG A 382 72.04 36.77 -10.07
C ARG A 382 72.56 37.92 -9.19
N ALA A 383 71.69 38.70 -8.55
CA ALA A 383 72.13 39.77 -7.65
C ALA A 383 72.97 39.23 -6.47
N TRP A 384 72.58 38.09 -5.91
CA TRP A 384 73.36 37.40 -4.88
C TRP A 384 74.64 36.76 -5.42
N LEU A 385 74.59 36.20 -6.64
CA LEU A 385 75.79 35.68 -7.31
C LEU A 385 76.85 36.79 -7.46
N SER A 386 76.47 37.97 -7.94
CA SER A 386 77.39 39.10 -8.11
C SER A 386 78.02 39.56 -6.80
N ARG A 387 77.26 39.58 -5.69
CA ARG A 387 77.80 39.86 -4.34
C ARG A 387 78.87 38.86 -3.92
N ILE A 388 78.68 37.58 -4.25
CA ILE A 388 79.67 36.53 -3.96
C ILE A 388 80.90 36.69 -4.86
N GLU A 389 80.71 36.97 -6.16
CA GLU A 389 81.78 37.19 -7.14
C GLU A 389 82.72 38.33 -6.74
N GLU A 390 82.17 39.46 -6.28
CA GLU A 390 82.96 40.62 -5.85
C GLU A 390 83.80 40.36 -4.59
N ALA A 391 83.31 39.48 -3.71
CA ALA A 391 83.91 39.23 -2.40
C ALA A 391 84.80 37.97 -2.35
N ALA A 392 84.62 37.03 -3.28
CA ALA A 392 85.26 35.72 -3.25
C ALA A 392 86.80 35.82 -3.26
N ARG A 393 87.44 35.14 -2.29
CA ARG A 393 88.91 35.06 -2.18
C ARG A 393 89.47 33.66 -2.46
N SER A 394 88.59 32.70 -2.74
CA SER A 394 88.91 31.30 -3.08
C SER A 394 87.93 30.77 -4.13
N PRO A 395 88.24 29.67 -4.82
CA PRO A 395 87.27 28.98 -5.68
C PRO A 395 86.07 28.47 -4.87
N LEU A 396 84.85 28.73 -5.35
CA LEU A 396 83.58 28.40 -4.71
C LEU A 396 82.61 27.78 -5.74
N LYS A 397 81.75 26.89 -5.26
CA LYS A 397 80.63 26.34 -6.03
C LYS A 397 79.35 27.07 -5.64
N VAL A 398 78.74 27.79 -6.57
CA VAL A 398 77.52 28.56 -6.33
C VAL A 398 76.37 27.98 -7.15
N ALA A 399 75.29 27.57 -6.49
CA ALA A 399 74.03 27.17 -7.10
C ALA A 399 73.06 28.35 -7.07
N VAL A 400 72.74 28.88 -8.25
CA VAL A 400 71.77 29.96 -8.42
C VAL A 400 70.41 29.35 -8.70
N LEU A 401 69.50 29.42 -7.73
CA LEU A 401 68.17 28.82 -7.74
C LEU A 401 67.12 29.93 -7.70
N ASN A 402 66.57 30.32 -8.84
CA ASN A 402 65.59 31.39 -8.87
C ASN A 402 64.16 30.85 -8.66
N PRO A 403 63.52 31.10 -7.50
CA PRO A 403 62.22 30.51 -7.18
C PRO A 403 61.07 31.08 -8.01
N VAL A 404 61.23 32.29 -8.58
CA VAL A 404 60.20 32.93 -9.42
C VAL A 404 60.19 32.34 -10.83
N THR A 405 61.38 32.23 -11.44
CA THR A 405 61.53 31.73 -12.83
C THR A 405 61.71 30.22 -12.92
N LYS A 406 61.89 29.56 -11.77
CA LYS A 406 62.19 28.11 -11.62
C LYS A 406 63.45 27.65 -12.37
N ARG A 407 64.41 28.56 -12.58
CA ARG A 407 65.69 28.27 -13.25
C ARG A 407 66.79 27.96 -12.25
N CYS A 408 67.58 26.93 -12.55
CA CYS A 408 68.75 26.53 -11.78
C CYS A 408 70.01 26.66 -12.66
N ALA A 409 71.06 27.28 -12.13
CA ALA A 409 72.39 27.35 -12.75
C ALA A 409 73.48 27.06 -11.71
N TYR A 410 74.57 26.43 -12.13
CA TYR A 410 75.72 26.17 -11.28
C TYR A 410 76.92 26.94 -11.82
N GLU A 411 77.50 27.79 -10.98
CA GLU A 411 78.60 28.67 -11.33
C GLU A 411 79.82 28.35 -10.46
N ARG A 412 81.01 28.52 -11.03
CA ARG A 412 82.28 28.46 -10.29
C ARG A 412 82.81 29.87 -10.16
N VAL A 413 82.85 30.37 -8.94
CA VAL A 413 83.31 31.72 -8.62
C VAL A 413 84.70 31.63 -7.99
N GLY A 414 85.62 32.54 -8.34
CA GLY A 414 86.97 32.58 -7.78
C GLY A 414 87.50 34.02 -7.68
N PRO A 415 88.64 34.25 -7.02
CA PRO A 415 89.18 35.59 -6.84
C PRO A 415 89.42 36.27 -8.20
N GLY A 416 88.67 37.34 -8.47
CA GLY A 416 88.87 38.16 -9.65
C GLY A 416 90.23 38.86 -9.60
N LEU A 417 91.03 38.72 -10.66
CA LEU A 417 92.17 39.61 -10.94
C LEU A 417 91.61 41.04 -11.04
N ARG A 418 91.74 41.83 -9.96
CA ARG A 418 91.46 43.27 -10.01
C ARG A 418 92.31 43.88 -11.13
N ARG A 419 91.68 44.53 -12.11
CA ARG A 419 92.33 45.57 -12.91
C ARG A 419 92.08 46.91 -12.24
#